data_AF-A0A9X1FQY5-F1
#
_entry.id   AF-A0A9X1FQY5-F1
#
_cell.length_a   1.000
_cell.length_b   1.000
_cell.length_c   1.000
_cell.angle_alpha   90.00
_cell.angle_beta   90.00
_cell.angle_gamma   90.00
#
_symmetry.space_group_name_H-M   'P 1'
#
loop_
_entity.id
_entity.type
_entity.pdbx_description
1 polymer ?
#
loop_
_entity_poly.entity_id
_entity_poly.type
_entity_poly.pdbx_seq_one_letter_code
_entity_poly.pdbx_strand_id
1 'polypeptide(L)'
;MKTNYTREELINICEKAIVHLDSWRDRDSSEAQRQVGDAWALLKSGCPYKVLTKGDLQTDEKTIWIEHTFTDFSGFEHGTPFNEIETLYLRTPKRLENVAGADW
;
A
#
# COMPACT_ATOMS: atom_id res chain seq x y z
N MET A 1 -1.19 13.30 12.73
CA MET A 1 -1.19 12.20 11.76
C MET A 1 0.21 11.61 11.67
N LYS A 2 0.35 10.28 11.67
CA LYS A 2 1.64 9.61 11.54
C LYS A 2 2.03 9.51 10.07
N THR A 3 3.29 9.86 9.75
CA THR A 3 3.87 9.78 8.40
C THR A 3 5.15 8.96 8.35
N ASN A 4 5.77 8.73 9.51
CA ASN A 4 6.98 7.93 9.65
C ASN A 4 6.59 6.47 9.92
N TYR A 5 6.06 5.80 8.90
CA TYR A 5 5.72 4.38 8.98
C TYR A 5 6.94 3.52 8.70
N THR A 6 7.19 2.53 9.56
CA THR A 6 8.20 1.50 9.28
C THR A 6 7.65 0.48 8.28
N ARG A 7 8.55 -0.30 7.67
CA ARG A 7 8.18 -1.37 6.74
C ARG A 7 7.26 -2.39 7.41
N GLU A 8 7.58 -2.77 8.65
CA GLU A 8 6.81 -3.74 9.43
C GLU A 8 5.40 -3.23 9.75
N GLU A 9 5.27 -1.93 10.03
CA GLU A 9 3.97 -1.31 10.25
C GLU A 9 3.11 -1.32 8.99
N LEU A 10 3.70 -1.00 7.84
CA LEU A 10 3.00 -1.04 6.55
C LEU A 10 2.60 -2.46 6.17
N ILE A 11 3.48 -3.44 6.38
CA ILE A 11 3.17 -4.87 6.17
C ILE A 11 1.97 -5.30 7.03
N ASN A 12 1.98 -4.95 8.32
CA ASN A 12 0.88 -5.27 9.23
C ASN A 12 -0.45 -4.61 8.81
N ILE A 13 -0.38 -3.38 8.26
CA ILE A 13 -1.55 -2.70 7.69
C ILE A 13 -2.09 -3.47 6.49
N CYS A 14 -1.23 -3.90 5.57
CA CYS A 14 -1.66 -4.72 4.43
C CYS A 14 -2.28 -6.05 4.88
N GLU A 15 -1.63 -6.76 5.81
CA GLU A 15 -2.11 -8.06 6.32
C GLU A 15 -3.50 -7.93 6.97
N LYS A 16 -3.80 -6.81 7.63
CA LYS A 16 -5.13 -6.52 8.17
C LYS A 16 -6.15 -6.08 7.12
N ALA A 17 -5.71 -5.51 6.01
CA ALA A 17 -6.58 -5.01 4.94
C ALA A 17 -6.99 -6.11 3.95
N ILE A 18 -6.19 -7.17 3.84
CA ILE A 18 -6.54 -8.37 3.06
C ILE A 18 -7.59 -9.17 3.83
N VAL A 19 -8.80 -9.25 3.27
CA VAL A 19 -9.94 -9.94 3.90
C VAL A 19 -10.59 -10.92 2.94
N HIS A 20 -11.23 -11.95 3.49
CA HIS A 20 -11.98 -12.94 2.71
C HIS A 20 -13.07 -12.27 1.87
N LEU A 21 -13.37 -12.82 0.69
CA LEU A 21 -14.36 -12.27 -0.26
C LEU A 21 -15.73 -12.01 0.40
N ASP A 22 -16.18 -12.91 1.26
CA ASP A 22 -17.46 -12.77 1.98
C ASP A 22 -17.50 -11.58 2.97
N SER A 23 -16.33 -11.03 3.29
CA SER A 23 -16.18 -9.85 4.14
C SER A 23 -15.97 -8.57 3.32
N TRP A 24 -15.91 -8.66 1.99
CA TRP A 24 -15.76 -7.50 1.12
C TRP A 24 -16.96 -6.58 1.22
N ARG A 25 -16.69 -5.29 1.05
CA ARG A 25 -17.68 -4.22 0.93
C ARG A 25 -17.31 -3.34 -0.26
N ASP A 26 -18.09 -2.28 -0.51
CA ASP A 26 -17.94 -1.38 -1.66
C ASP A 26 -16.49 -0.89 -1.89
N ARG A 27 -15.74 -0.74 -0.81
CA ARG A 27 -14.35 -0.28 -0.78
C ARG A 27 -13.30 -1.37 -1.03
N ASP A 28 -13.65 -2.64 -0.89
CA ASP A 28 -12.76 -3.79 -0.97
C ASP A 28 -12.87 -4.47 -2.33
N SER A 29 -13.08 -3.69 -3.40
CA SER A 29 -13.12 -4.19 -4.77
C SER A 29 -11.90 -5.04 -5.11
N SER A 30 -12.01 -5.85 -6.15
CA SER A 30 -10.90 -6.72 -6.58
C SER A 30 -9.63 -5.94 -6.90
N GLU A 31 -9.78 -4.73 -7.45
CA GLU A 31 -8.67 -3.82 -7.70
C GLU A 31 -8.04 -3.31 -6.40
N ALA A 32 -8.85 -2.90 -5.42
CA ALA A 32 -8.33 -2.45 -4.13
C ALA A 32 -7.57 -3.57 -3.39
N GLN A 33 -8.09 -4.80 -3.42
CA GLN A 33 -7.44 -5.96 -2.80
C GLN A 33 -6.15 -6.36 -3.52
N ARG A 34 -6.10 -6.27 -4.86
CA ARG A 34 -4.86 -6.46 -5.63
C ARG A 34 -3.81 -5.44 -5.25
N GLN A 35 -4.17 -4.16 -5.21
CA GLN A 35 -3.25 -3.09 -4.87
C GLN A 35 -2.63 -3.25 -3.47
N VAL A 36 -3.44 -3.67 -2.48
CA VAL A 36 -2.94 -4.00 -1.13
C VAL A 36 -1.98 -5.21 -1.19
N GLY A 37 -2.30 -6.21 -2.00
CA GLY A 37 -1.43 -7.37 -2.24
C GLY A 37 -0.10 -6.99 -2.87
N ASP A 38 -0.10 -6.12 -3.87
CA ASP A 38 1.11 -5.63 -4.54
C ASP A 38 2.00 -4.86 -3.56
N ALA A 39 1.42 -3.94 -2.79
CA ALA A 39 2.13 -3.21 -1.74
C ALA A 39 2.74 -4.17 -0.71
N TRP A 40 1.96 -5.16 -0.24
CA TRP A 40 2.44 -6.17 0.70
C TRP A 40 3.63 -6.96 0.13
N ALA A 41 3.54 -7.40 -1.13
CA ALA A 41 4.58 -8.19 -1.80
C ALA A 41 5.87 -7.38 -1.98
N LEU A 42 5.78 -6.13 -2.44
CA LEU A 42 6.94 -5.24 -2.60
C LEU A 42 7.59 -4.92 -1.24
N LEU A 43 6.78 -4.67 -0.20
CA LEU A 43 7.28 -4.41 1.14
C LEU A 43 8.02 -5.64 1.72
N LYS A 44 7.45 -6.83 1.65
CA LYS A 44 8.06 -8.08 2.13
C LYS A 44 9.33 -8.44 1.37
N SER A 45 9.37 -8.15 0.07
CA SER A 45 10.53 -8.40 -0.80
C SER A 45 11.70 -7.44 -0.54
N GLY A 46 11.52 -6.44 0.31
CA GLY A 46 12.58 -5.49 0.66
C GLY A 46 12.77 -4.36 -0.37
N CYS A 47 11.84 -4.18 -1.31
CA CYS A 47 11.89 -3.08 -2.27
C CYS A 47 11.92 -1.74 -1.53
N PRO A 48 12.75 -0.77 -1.96
CA PRO A 48 12.73 0.60 -1.46
C PRO A 48 11.31 1.17 -1.49
N TYR A 49 11.01 1.99 -0.49
CA TYR A 49 9.74 2.68 -0.41
C TYR A 49 9.90 4.06 0.23
N LYS A 50 8.94 4.93 -0.04
CA LYS A 50 8.81 6.23 0.59
C LYS A 50 7.33 6.53 0.85
N VAL A 51 7.03 7.00 2.06
CA VAL A 51 5.71 7.54 2.36
C VAL A 51 5.64 8.96 1.80
N LEU A 52 4.64 9.23 0.96
CA LEU A 52 4.44 10.56 0.38
C LEU A 52 3.76 11.47 1.39
N THR A 53 4.35 12.65 1.63
CA THR A 53 3.89 13.62 2.65
C THR A 53 3.64 15.03 2.10
N LYS A 54 3.86 15.22 0.80
CA LYS A 54 3.67 16.49 0.09
C LYS A 54 3.39 16.23 -1.38
N GLY A 55 2.72 17.18 -2.03
CA GLY A 55 2.29 17.08 -3.44
C GLY A 55 0.83 16.65 -3.56
N ASP A 56 0.43 16.31 -4.79
CA ASP A 56 -0.96 15.95 -5.11
C ASP A 56 -1.37 14.63 -4.45
N LEU A 57 -0.44 13.67 -4.36
CA LEU A 57 -0.59 12.43 -3.60
C LEU A 57 0.18 12.57 -2.28
N GLN A 58 -0.55 12.75 -1.19
CA GLN A 58 0.03 12.90 0.15
C GLN A 58 -0.77 12.12 1.17
N THR A 59 -0.05 11.45 2.08
CA THR A 59 -0.63 10.72 3.20
C THR A 59 -1.46 11.66 4.05
N ASP A 60 -2.69 11.26 4.34
CA ASP A 60 -3.64 11.99 5.18
C ASP A 60 -4.17 11.07 6.31
N GLU A 61 -5.21 11.52 7.03
CA GLU A 61 -5.79 10.71 8.12
C GLU A 61 -6.51 9.43 7.63
N LYS A 62 -6.81 9.33 6.33
CA LYS A 62 -7.60 8.27 5.71
C LYS A 62 -6.75 7.33 4.87
N THR A 63 -5.71 7.86 4.23
CA THR A 63 -4.95 7.20 3.18
C THR A 63 -3.46 7.40 3.41
N ILE A 64 -2.71 6.31 3.33
CA ILE A 64 -1.24 6.30 3.33
C ILE A 64 -0.80 6.10 1.89
N TRP A 65 -0.12 7.08 1.32
CA TRP A 65 0.43 6.97 -0.04
C TRP A 65 1.88 6.52 0.04
N ILE A 66 2.21 5.47 -0.70
CA ILE A 66 3.52 4.82 -0.69
C ILE A 66 4.03 4.74 -2.12
N GLU A 67 5.19 5.33 -2.35
CA GLU A 67 5.94 5.21 -3.59
C GLU A 67 6.95 4.07 -3.40
N HIS A 68 6.86 3.05 -4.25
CA HIS A 68 7.81 1.95 -4.33
C HIS A 68 8.74 2.17 -5.51
N THR A 69 9.99 1.74 -5.34
CA THR A 69 10.93 1.59 -6.44
C THR A 69 11.37 0.14 -6.50
N PHE A 70 11.32 -0.47 -7.69
CA PHE A 70 11.67 -1.88 -7.88
C PHE A 70 12.29 -2.11 -9.26
N THR A 71 12.90 -3.27 -9.42
CA THR A 71 13.42 -3.73 -10.71
C THR A 71 12.33 -4.51 -11.41
N ASP A 72 11.89 -4.03 -12.57
CA ASP A 72 10.95 -4.77 -13.41
C ASP A 72 11.72 -5.74 -14.33
N PHE A 73 11.00 -6.37 -15.26
CA PHE A 73 11.63 -7.29 -16.21
C PHE A 73 12.71 -6.62 -17.07
N SER A 74 12.46 -5.40 -17.56
CA SER A 74 13.42 -4.67 -18.41
C SER A 74 14.69 -4.28 -17.65
N GLY A 75 14.58 -3.99 -16.36
CA GLY A 75 15.71 -3.73 -15.47
C GLY A 75 16.64 -4.93 -15.35
N PHE A 76 16.09 -6.16 -15.33
CA PHE A 76 16.91 -7.37 -15.34
C PHE A 76 17.61 -7.62 -16.68
N GLU A 77 16.93 -7.36 -17.81
CA GLU A 77 17.53 -7.54 -19.14
C GLU A 77 18.67 -6.54 -19.42
N HIS A 78 18.55 -5.31 -18.91
CA HIS A 78 19.50 -4.23 -19.17
C HIS A 78 20.45 -3.94 -18.00
N GLY A 79 20.39 -4.73 -16.92
CA GLY A 79 21.23 -4.53 -15.73
C GLY A 79 21.01 -3.19 -15.03
N THR A 80 19.78 -2.66 -15.09
CA THR A 80 19.39 -1.37 -14.50
C THR A 80 18.49 -1.63 -13.28
N PRO A 81 19.05 -1.70 -12.05
CA PRO A 81 18.24 -1.95 -10.86
C PRO A 81 17.34 -0.75 -10.52
N PHE A 82 16.19 -1.01 -9.89
CA PHE A 82 15.28 0.03 -9.38
C PHE A 82 14.80 1.01 -10.47
N ASN A 83 14.47 0.47 -11.65
CA ASN A 83 14.15 1.24 -12.84
C ASN A 83 12.66 1.57 -13.00
N GLU A 84 11.79 1.04 -12.12
CA GLU A 84 10.35 1.28 -12.14
C GLU A 84 9.88 1.90 -10.82
N ILE A 85 8.87 2.77 -10.91
CA ILE A 85 8.26 3.45 -9.76
C ILE A 85 6.76 3.25 -9.81
N GLU A 86 6.19 2.80 -8.69
CA GLU A 86 4.74 2.68 -8.54
C GLU A 86 4.26 3.36 -7.27
N THR A 87 3.17 4.12 -7.37
CA THR A 87 2.53 4.75 -6.22
C THR A 87 1.25 3.99 -5.87
N LEU A 88 1.25 3.39 -4.68
CA LEU A 88 0.16 2.60 -4.13
C LEU A 88 -0.42 3.32 -2.91
N TYR A 89 -1.66 3.02 -2.55
CA TYR A 89 -2.25 3.53 -1.32
C TYR A 89 -2.70 2.43 -0.38
N LEU A 90 -2.57 2.67 0.92
CA LEU A 90 -3.12 1.86 1.99
C LEU A 90 -4.10 2.69 2.82
N ARG A 91 -5.01 2.02 3.52
CA ARG A 91 -5.84 2.70 4.53
C ARG A 91 -5.06 2.87 5.83
N THR A 92 -5.32 3.94 6.56
CA THR A 92 -4.74 4.12 7.90
C THR A 92 -5.27 3.06 8.89
N PRO A 93 -4.49 2.69 9.93
CA PRO A 93 -4.97 1.78 10.98
C PRO A 93 -6.31 2.23 11.59
N LYS A 94 -6.48 3.52 11.86
CA LYS A 94 -7.73 4.11 12.36
C LYS A 94 -8.91 3.78 11.44
N ARG A 95 -8.72 3.82 10.11
CA ARG A 95 -9.76 3.50 9.13
C ARG A 95 -10.03 2.00 9.02
N LEU A 96 -9.02 1.17 9.28
CA LEU A 96 -9.16 -0.29 9.38
C LEU A 96 -9.82 -0.76 10.68
N GLU A 97 -9.72 0.02 11.76
CA GLU A 97 -10.32 -0.30 13.07
C GLU A 97 -11.75 0.21 13.20
N ASN A 98 -12.08 1.37 12.60
CA ASN A 98 -13.42 1.97 12.62
C ASN A 98 -14.45 1.21 11.75
N VAL A 99 -14.26 -0.09 11.53
CA VAL A 99 -15.07 -0.98 10.69
C VAL A 99 -16.34 -1.43 11.43
N ALA A 100 -17.02 -0.49 12.08
CA ALA A 100 -18.35 -0.65 12.63
C ALA A 100 -19.40 -0.42 11.52
N GLY A 101 -19.44 -1.32 10.54
CA GLY A 101 -20.71 -1.60 9.84
C GLY A 101 -21.21 -0.62 8.77
N ALA A 102 -20.80 0.64 8.74
CA ALA A 102 -21.36 1.61 7.80
C ALA A 102 -20.36 1.98 6.69
N ASP A 103 -20.82 1.88 5.45
CA ASP A 103 -20.17 2.49 4.29
C ASP A 103 -19.95 3.99 4.44
N TRP A 104 -19.05 4.49 3.59
CA TRP A 104 -18.52 5.86 3.39
C TRP A 104 -17.68 6.49 4.52
#